data_AF-A0A7E6CMJ6-F1
#
_entry.id   AF-A0A7E6CMJ6-F1
#
_cell.length_a   1.000
_cell.length_b   1.000
_cell.length_c   1.000
_cell.angle_alpha   90.00
_cell.angle_beta   90.00
_cell.angle_gamma   90.00
#
_symmetry.space_group_name_H-M   'P 1'
#
loop_
_entity.id
_entity.type
_entity.pdbx_description
1 polymer ?
#
loop_
_entity_poly.entity_id
_entity_poly.type
_entity_poly.pdbx_seq_one_letter_code
_entity_poly.pdbx_strand_id
1 'polypeptide(L)'
;MMLRTCQVLYSQAGSPTRGWQPLSFDGGAFHLKGTGELMRALLVLRLCAWPPLVTHGLALQAWSQRLLGSRLSGALLRASIYGQFVAGETAEEVRDCVQQLQTLSLRPLLAVPTEEEPDSTVKTGESWYEGNLRAMLRCVELSRSLLKTSAPTGNILMQLKLTALTSTWLCKVLTSCIGRPGASSELSPERLAEAMDSGRDLQVSCLSTEQNRHLQASLSRLQRVVQHAQAQHVRLLVDAEYTSLNPALSLLVAALALRWNTSREGGPWVWNTYQAYLKDTHERLRQDAEAADRAGLAFGVKLVRGAYLDMEREMARLQGTKDPTQPDYEAANQSYRRCLELMLTYVSHCGSMCHLMVASHNEESVHQATKRAGWLCCIQVHPLWLPGGGDPLPDPEGPGEPECAAWGPQGMGAAQSRTSTEATGAGPEGTMLAHPGVMWSIKVLSYCPSCYPALKLPPWRRTSLDLTQPS
;
A
#
# COMPACT_ATOMS: atom_id res chain seq x y z
N MET A 1 -11.83 -42.96 -24.93
CA MET A 1 -13.08 -42.32 -25.44
C MET A 1 -13.72 -41.61 -24.25
N MET A 2 -13.32 -40.41 -23.85
CA MET A 2 -13.06 -39.19 -24.60
C MET A 2 -14.33 -38.66 -25.29
N LEU A 3 -14.74 -37.46 -24.84
CA LEU A 3 -15.58 -36.47 -25.52
C LEU A 3 -17.06 -36.83 -25.70
N ARG A 4 -17.92 -36.23 -24.86
CA ARG A 4 -19.17 -35.50 -25.20
C ARG A 4 -20.21 -35.64 -24.09
N THR A 5 -20.30 -34.64 -23.19
CA THR A 5 -21.56 -34.26 -22.50
C THR A 5 -21.46 -32.97 -21.66
N CYS A 6 -20.60 -32.00 -22.02
CA CYS A 6 -20.61 -30.66 -21.39
C CYS A 6 -20.82 -29.54 -22.42
N GLN A 7 -21.86 -29.67 -23.26
CA GLN A 7 -22.46 -28.57 -24.00
C GLN A 7 -23.93 -28.51 -23.58
N VAL A 8 -24.45 -27.30 -23.33
CA VAL A 8 -25.74 -26.98 -22.64
C VAL A 8 -25.46 -26.72 -21.15
N LEU A 9 -24.94 -25.56 -20.75
CA LEU A 9 -25.70 -24.32 -20.55
C LEU A 9 -24.90 -23.07 -21.01
N TYR A 10 -24.77 -22.91 -22.33
CA TYR A 10 -24.35 -21.65 -22.97
C TYR A 10 -25.55 -21.09 -23.74
N SER A 11 -26.42 -20.34 -23.05
CA SER A 11 -27.47 -19.46 -23.63
C SER A 11 -28.29 -18.91 -22.46
N GLN A 12 -28.50 -17.61 -22.22
CA GLN A 12 -28.32 -16.40 -23.00
C GLN A 12 -27.90 -15.29 -22.03
N ALA A 13 -26.65 -14.84 -22.11
CA ALA A 13 -26.31 -13.48 -21.71
C ALA A 13 -26.21 -12.69 -23.01
N GLY A 14 -27.03 -11.63 -23.16
CA GLY A 14 -27.05 -10.80 -24.36
C GLY A 14 -25.64 -10.37 -24.75
N SER A 15 -25.32 -10.52 -26.03
CA SER A 15 -24.08 -10.00 -26.63
C SER A 15 -23.99 -8.50 -26.35
N PRO A 16 -22.94 -8.00 -25.65
CA PRO A 16 -22.67 -6.58 -25.62
C PRO A 16 -22.13 -6.19 -27.00
N THR A 17 -22.90 -5.42 -27.76
CA THR A 17 -22.59 -4.90 -29.10
C THR A 17 -21.53 -3.79 -29.09
N ARG A 18 -20.45 -3.97 -28.32
CA ARG A 18 -19.20 -3.21 -28.47
C ARG A 18 -18.06 -4.23 -28.47
N GLY A 19 -17.47 -4.44 -29.65
CA GLY A 19 -16.34 -5.35 -29.81
C GLY A 19 -15.22 -4.95 -28.87
N TRP A 20 -14.82 -5.87 -27.99
CA TRP A 20 -13.64 -5.71 -27.16
C TRP A 20 -12.42 -5.64 -28.06
N GLN A 21 -11.73 -4.50 -28.04
CA GLN A 21 -10.42 -4.42 -28.69
C GLN A 21 -9.40 -5.14 -27.81
N PRO A 22 -8.54 -6.00 -28.38
CA PRO A 22 -7.39 -6.54 -27.67
C PRO A 22 -6.58 -5.41 -27.04
N LEU A 23 -6.12 -5.59 -25.80
CA LEU A 23 -5.16 -4.66 -25.19
C LEU A 23 -3.90 -4.62 -26.05
N SER A 24 -3.61 -3.45 -26.63
CA SER A 24 -2.41 -3.16 -27.41
C SER A 24 -1.46 -2.34 -26.53
N PHE A 25 -0.19 -2.77 -26.45
CA PHE A 25 0.89 -2.05 -25.77
C PHE A 25 1.79 -1.35 -26.79
N ASP A 26 1.19 -0.77 -27.83
CA ASP A 26 1.84 -0.02 -28.92
C ASP A 26 2.38 1.37 -28.52
N GLY A 27 2.45 1.66 -27.22
CA GLY A 27 2.81 2.97 -26.69
C GLY A 27 1.64 3.96 -26.61
N GLY A 28 0.44 3.59 -27.07
CA GLY A 28 -0.76 4.42 -26.98
C GLY A 28 -1.10 4.87 -25.55
N ALA A 29 -0.73 4.04 -24.56
CA ALA A 29 -0.87 4.33 -23.13
C ALA A 29 -0.09 5.58 -22.66
N PHE A 30 0.93 6.02 -23.41
CA PHE A 30 1.75 7.18 -23.07
C PHE A 30 1.29 8.48 -23.74
N HIS A 31 0.29 8.46 -24.62
CA HIS A 31 -0.23 9.69 -25.27
C HIS A 31 -0.80 10.71 -24.28
N LEU A 32 -1.18 10.26 -23.09
CA LEU A 32 -1.67 11.10 -22.00
C LEU A 32 -0.54 11.79 -21.21
N LYS A 33 0.73 11.54 -21.56
CA LYS A 33 1.90 12.10 -20.89
C LYS A 33 2.66 13.05 -21.81
N GLY A 34 3.07 14.19 -21.25
CA GLY A 34 3.89 15.15 -21.98
C GLY A 34 5.33 14.64 -22.19
N THR A 35 5.99 15.08 -23.26
CA THR A 35 7.40 14.70 -23.54
C THR A 35 8.33 15.01 -22.37
N GLY A 36 8.12 16.14 -21.67
CA GLY A 36 8.89 16.49 -20.47
C GLY A 36 8.69 15.50 -19.32
N GLU A 37 7.47 15.01 -19.11
CA GLU A 37 7.17 14.00 -18.09
C GLU A 37 7.83 12.67 -18.43
N LEU A 38 7.81 12.27 -19.71
CA LEU A 38 8.48 11.05 -20.18
C LEU A 38 9.99 11.14 -20.06
N MET A 39 10.59 12.29 -20.41
CA MET A 39 12.03 12.53 -20.25
C MET A 39 12.45 12.51 -18.78
N ARG A 40 11.67 13.15 -17.90
CA ARG A 40 11.89 13.09 -16.45
C ARG A 40 11.78 11.65 -15.94
N ALA A 41 10.74 10.92 -16.35
CA ALA A 41 10.56 9.53 -15.94
C ALA A 41 11.73 8.65 -16.37
N LEU A 42 12.19 8.79 -17.62
CA LEU A 42 13.36 8.08 -18.13
C LEU A 42 14.62 8.41 -17.33
N LEU A 43 14.87 9.70 -17.07
CA LEU A 43 16.02 10.14 -16.27
C LEU A 43 15.97 9.55 -14.86
N VAL A 44 14.84 9.70 -14.16
CA VAL A 44 14.66 9.21 -12.79
C VAL A 44 14.83 7.69 -12.73
N LEU A 45 14.22 6.94 -13.66
CA LEU A 45 14.36 5.48 -13.70
C LEU A 45 15.81 5.04 -13.97
N ARG A 46 16.55 5.77 -14.82
CA ARG A 46 17.98 5.51 -15.05
C ARG A 46 18.83 5.82 -13.82
N LEU A 47 18.51 6.88 -13.09
CA LEU A 47 19.16 7.22 -11.82
C LEU A 47 18.89 6.15 -10.75
N CYS A 48 17.64 5.68 -10.63
CA CYS A 48 17.28 4.59 -9.72
C CYS A 48 17.92 3.24 -10.11
N ALA A 49 18.29 3.06 -11.38
CA ALA A 49 19.04 1.89 -11.82
C ALA A 49 20.54 1.96 -11.49
N TRP A 50 21.03 3.08 -10.92
CA TRP A 50 22.44 3.25 -10.56
C TRP A 50 22.68 2.92 -9.07
N PRO A 51 23.29 1.78 -8.73
CA PRO A 51 23.36 1.29 -7.34
C PRO A 51 24.02 2.24 -6.34
N PRO A 52 25.11 2.97 -6.67
CA PRO A 52 25.72 3.92 -5.73
C PRO A 52 24.76 5.02 -5.27
N LEU A 53 23.89 5.52 -6.15
CA LEU A 53 22.91 6.54 -5.82
C LEU A 53 21.85 6.00 -4.86
N VAL A 54 21.34 4.80 -5.13
CA VAL A 54 20.29 4.18 -4.31
C VAL A 54 20.82 3.79 -2.93
N THR A 55 22.02 3.21 -2.88
CA THR A 55 22.64 2.77 -1.61
C THR A 55 23.04 3.93 -0.71
N HIS A 56 23.43 5.08 -1.28
CA HIS A 56 23.86 6.26 -0.51
C HIS A 56 22.87 7.42 -0.56
N GLY A 57 21.63 7.18 -0.99
CA GLY A 57 20.63 8.24 -1.24
C GLY A 57 20.43 9.17 -0.05
N LEU A 58 20.38 8.60 1.16
CA LEU A 58 20.28 9.35 2.42
C LEU A 58 21.46 10.27 2.69
N ALA A 59 22.68 9.77 2.51
CA ALA A 59 23.89 10.56 2.69
C ALA A 59 24.00 11.65 1.64
N LEU A 60 23.66 11.35 0.39
CA LEU A 60 23.62 12.31 -0.71
C LEU A 60 22.57 13.39 -0.49
N GLN A 61 21.40 13.02 0.04
CA GLN A 61 20.36 13.97 0.40
C GLN A 61 20.83 14.89 1.52
N ALA A 62 21.37 14.36 2.62
CA ALA A 62 21.91 15.16 3.72
C ALA A 62 23.04 16.09 3.24
N TRP A 63 23.92 15.59 2.37
CA TRP A 63 24.96 16.39 1.73
C TRP A 63 24.38 17.49 0.84
N SER A 64 23.35 17.19 0.04
CA SER A 64 22.67 18.16 -0.81
C SER A 64 22.01 19.28 0.01
N GLN A 65 21.39 18.93 1.15
CA GLN A 65 20.78 19.90 2.05
C GLN A 65 21.83 20.79 2.71
N ARG A 66 23.00 20.23 3.03
CA ARG A 66 24.13 20.98 3.58
C ARG A 66 24.77 21.93 2.55
N LEU A 67 24.83 21.53 1.28
CA LEU A 67 25.46 22.31 0.22
C LEU A 67 24.51 23.38 -0.36
N LEU A 68 23.28 23.00 -0.70
CA LEU A 68 22.31 23.83 -1.43
C LEU A 68 21.28 24.50 -0.51
N GLY A 69 21.24 24.10 0.77
CA GLY A 69 20.18 24.47 1.69
C GLY A 69 18.91 23.63 1.51
N SER A 70 18.06 23.60 2.55
CA SER A 70 16.84 22.79 2.58
C SER A 70 15.83 23.17 1.49
N ARG A 71 15.69 24.46 1.19
CA ARG A 71 14.73 24.96 0.19
C ARG A 71 15.07 24.52 -1.23
N LEU A 72 16.33 24.72 -1.66
CA LEU A 72 16.73 24.40 -3.02
C LEU A 72 16.89 22.88 -3.23
N SER A 73 17.46 22.17 -2.25
CA SER A 73 17.50 20.71 -2.24
C SER A 73 16.08 20.11 -2.32
N GLY A 74 15.15 20.64 -1.51
CA GLY A 74 13.74 20.23 -1.55
C GLY A 74 13.09 20.48 -2.90
N ALA A 75 13.28 21.67 -3.48
CA ALA A 75 12.75 22.00 -4.81
C ALA A 75 13.29 21.07 -5.92
N LEU A 76 14.58 20.73 -5.87
CA LEU A 76 15.18 19.80 -6.83
C LEU A 76 14.65 18.37 -6.68
N LEU A 77 14.52 17.88 -5.44
CA LEU A 77 13.93 16.57 -5.17
C LEU A 77 12.47 16.52 -5.63
N ARG A 78 11.73 17.60 -5.38
CA ARG A 78 10.34 17.80 -5.81
C ARG A 78 10.20 17.78 -7.34
N ALA A 79 11.08 18.47 -8.06
CA ALA A 79 11.05 18.48 -9.52
C ALA A 79 11.45 17.13 -10.16
N SER A 80 12.21 16.29 -9.44
CA SER A 80 12.78 15.04 -9.95
C SER A 80 12.08 13.78 -9.39
N ILE A 81 12.66 13.17 -8.35
CA ILE A 81 12.25 11.88 -7.80
C ILE A 81 10.86 11.97 -7.16
N TYR A 82 10.60 12.99 -6.33
CA TYR A 82 9.30 13.13 -5.69
C TYR A 82 8.20 13.44 -6.70
N GLY A 83 8.43 14.34 -7.64
CA GLY A 83 7.43 14.64 -8.69
C GLY A 83 7.12 13.45 -9.61
N GLN A 84 7.94 12.39 -9.59
CA GLN A 84 7.71 11.15 -10.31
C GLN A 84 6.90 10.12 -9.50
N PHE A 85 7.00 10.13 -8.16
CA PHE A 85 6.51 9.04 -7.30
C PHE A 85 5.52 9.47 -6.20
N VAL A 86 5.47 10.75 -5.85
CA VAL A 86 4.63 11.30 -4.79
C VAL A 86 3.54 12.14 -5.41
N ALA A 87 2.31 11.95 -4.93
CA ALA A 87 1.14 12.64 -5.46
C ALA A 87 1.08 14.11 -5.06
N GLY A 88 1.62 14.41 -3.88
CA GLY A 88 1.59 15.72 -3.26
C GLY A 88 2.07 15.65 -1.82
N GLU A 89 2.50 16.81 -1.32
CA GLU A 89 2.89 17.03 0.07
C GLU A 89 1.71 17.49 0.93
N THR A 90 0.72 18.13 0.29
CA THR A 90 -0.50 18.62 0.93
C THR A 90 -1.72 17.81 0.50
N ALA A 91 -2.76 17.83 1.33
CA ALA A 91 -4.03 17.17 0.99
C ALA A 91 -4.66 17.74 -0.30
N GLU A 92 -4.41 19.01 -0.62
CA GLU A 92 -4.87 19.67 -1.83
C GLU A 92 -4.14 19.16 -3.07
N GLU A 93 -2.81 19.08 -3.02
CA GLU A 93 -2.01 18.53 -4.12
C GLU A 93 -2.37 17.07 -4.41
N VAL A 94 -2.53 16.27 -3.33
CA VAL A 94 -2.99 14.88 -3.45
C VAL A 94 -4.39 14.84 -4.10
N ARG A 95 -5.29 15.74 -3.72
CA ARG A 95 -6.65 15.82 -4.27
C ARG A 95 -6.64 16.15 -5.76
N ASP A 96 -5.83 17.11 -6.17
CA ASP A 96 -5.71 17.51 -7.58
C ASP A 96 -5.13 16.36 -8.42
N CYS A 97 -4.10 15.68 -7.92
CA CYS A 97 -3.54 14.49 -8.54
C CYS A 97 -4.59 13.37 -8.69
N VAL A 98 -5.36 13.11 -7.64
CA VAL A 98 -6.44 12.10 -7.66
C VAL A 98 -7.55 12.47 -8.64
N GLN A 99 -7.96 13.74 -8.70
CA GLN A 99 -8.97 14.20 -9.66
C GLN A 99 -8.49 14.02 -11.10
N GLN A 100 -7.23 14.33 -11.39
CA GLN A 100 -6.63 14.10 -12.72
C GLN A 100 -6.62 12.61 -13.09
N LEU A 101 -6.31 11.71 -12.15
CA LEU A 101 -6.36 10.27 -12.42
C LEU A 101 -7.81 9.78 -12.64
N GLN A 102 -8.78 10.35 -11.92
CA GLN A 102 -10.19 10.01 -12.08
C GLN A 102 -10.75 10.40 -13.46
N THR A 103 -10.26 11.48 -14.09
CA THR A 103 -10.67 11.81 -15.48
C THR A 103 -10.26 10.74 -16.49
N LEU A 104 -9.21 9.97 -16.15
CA LEU A 104 -8.73 8.83 -16.93
C LEU A 104 -9.39 7.50 -16.52
N SER A 105 -10.46 7.55 -15.72
CA SER A 105 -11.13 6.37 -15.13
C SER A 105 -10.21 5.53 -14.23
N LEU A 106 -9.12 6.11 -13.72
CA LEU A 106 -8.20 5.46 -12.80
C LEU A 106 -8.59 5.77 -11.36
N ARG A 107 -8.53 4.75 -10.49
CA ARG A 107 -8.80 4.90 -9.06
C ARG A 107 -7.49 4.87 -8.27
N PRO A 108 -7.16 5.89 -7.50
CA PRO A 108 -5.94 5.87 -6.69
C PRO A 108 -6.12 5.02 -5.43
N LEU A 109 -5.03 4.37 -5.03
CA LEU A 109 -4.81 3.65 -3.78
C LEU A 109 -3.83 4.50 -2.97
N LEU A 110 -4.32 5.17 -1.92
CA LEU A 110 -3.43 5.89 -1.01
C LEU A 110 -2.66 4.90 -0.16
N ALA A 111 -1.42 5.25 0.17
CA ALA A 111 -0.59 4.46 1.06
C ALA A 111 0.15 5.38 2.05
N VAL A 112 0.27 4.91 3.29
CA VAL A 112 1.20 5.49 4.25
C VAL A 112 2.52 4.73 4.10
N PRO A 113 3.60 5.35 3.58
CA PRO A 113 4.85 4.66 3.27
C PRO A 113 5.74 4.54 4.52
N THR A 114 5.16 4.16 5.64
CA THR A 114 5.86 3.94 6.90
C THR A 114 5.98 2.45 7.13
N GLU A 115 7.17 2.01 7.50
CA GLU A 115 7.49 0.65 7.90
C GLU A 115 8.62 0.70 8.93
N GLU A 116 8.75 -0.34 9.74
CA GLU A 116 9.94 -0.52 10.56
C GLU A 116 10.88 -1.49 9.85
N GLU A 117 12.15 -1.09 9.68
CA GLU A 117 13.17 -1.95 9.10
C GLU A 117 13.66 -2.97 10.13
N PRO A 118 13.70 -4.28 9.80
CA PRO A 118 14.22 -5.30 10.70
C PRO A 118 15.68 -5.01 11.11
N ASP A 119 16.00 -5.27 12.38
CA ASP A 119 17.37 -5.14 12.94
C ASP A 119 17.96 -3.72 12.90
N SER A 120 17.10 -2.71 12.71
CA SER A 120 17.43 -1.30 12.92
C SER A 120 18.01 -1.06 14.32
N THR A 121 19.08 -0.25 14.39
CA THR A 121 19.69 0.19 15.66
C THR A 121 18.87 1.26 16.38
N VAL A 122 17.90 1.86 15.69
CA VAL A 122 16.99 2.87 16.23
C VAL A 122 15.89 2.16 17.02
N LYS A 123 15.87 2.36 18.34
CA LYS A 123 14.80 1.85 19.19
C LYS A 123 13.53 2.67 18.95
N THR A 124 12.50 2.03 18.42
CA THR A 124 11.14 2.58 18.32
C THR A 124 10.40 2.39 19.65
N GLY A 125 9.62 3.39 20.06
CA GLY A 125 8.80 3.33 21.28
C GLY A 125 7.30 3.40 20.95
N GLU A 126 6.43 3.12 21.93
CA GLU A 126 4.96 3.17 21.72
C GLU A 126 4.47 4.50 21.14
N SER A 127 5.08 5.62 21.51
CA SER A 127 4.72 6.94 20.98
C SER A 127 4.88 7.04 19.46
N TRP A 128 5.84 6.32 18.89
CA TRP A 128 6.05 6.24 17.46
C TRP A 128 4.90 5.49 16.77
N TYR A 129 4.53 4.32 17.29
CA TYR A 129 3.40 3.54 16.78
C TYR A 129 2.06 4.28 16.90
N GLU A 130 1.84 5.03 17.98
CA GLU A 130 0.67 5.90 18.12
C GLU A 130 0.68 7.07 17.12
N GLY A 131 1.86 7.62 16.81
CA GLY A 131 2.03 8.61 15.75
C GLY A 131 1.65 8.05 14.37
N ASN A 132 2.11 6.84 14.07
CA ASN A 132 1.79 6.15 12.82
C ASN A 132 0.30 5.82 12.72
N LEU A 133 -0.33 5.38 13.82
CA LEU A 133 -1.78 5.18 13.86
C LEU A 133 -2.52 6.46 13.50
N ARG A 134 -2.15 7.61 14.09
CA ARG A 134 -2.77 8.91 13.74
C ARG A 134 -2.59 9.24 12.25
N ALA A 135 -1.43 8.98 11.67
CA ALA A 135 -1.19 9.19 10.24
C ALA A 135 -2.07 8.28 9.37
N MET A 136 -2.27 7.02 9.77
CA MET A 136 -3.12 6.07 9.06
C MET A 136 -4.60 6.45 9.14
N LEU A 137 -5.09 6.88 10.30
CA LEU A 137 -6.47 7.38 10.44
C LEU A 137 -6.72 8.59 9.53
N ARG A 138 -5.81 9.56 9.50
CA ARG A 138 -5.89 10.69 8.55
C ARG A 138 -5.86 10.25 7.09
N CYS A 139 -5.08 9.21 6.76
CA CYS A 139 -5.03 8.68 5.40
C CYS A 139 -6.35 8.01 4.99
N VAL A 140 -7.05 7.35 5.93
CA VAL A 140 -8.41 6.84 5.71
C VAL A 140 -9.38 7.98 5.42
N GLU A 141 -9.39 9.03 6.25
CA GLU A 141 -10.24 10.21 6.06
C GLU A 141 -9.96 10.89 4.72
N LEU A 142 -8.69 11.06 4.37
CA LEU A 142 -8.27 11.60 3.09
C LEU A 142 -8.79 10.73 1.95
N SER A 143 -8.54 9.41 1.98
CA SER A 143 -9.00 8.45 0.97
C SER A 143 -10.50 8.56 0.70
N ARG A 144 -11.30 8.76 1.75
CA ARG A 144 -12.74 8.98 1.65
C ARG A 144 -13.09 10.33 1.03
N SER A 145 -12.44 11.41 1.47
CA SER A 145 -12.72 12.78 1.01
C SER A 145 -12.39 13.04 -0.46
N LEU A 146 -11.52 12.22 -1.07
CA LEU A 146 -11.04 12.39 -2.44
C LEU A 146 -12.03 11.92 -3.52
N LEU A 147 -13.13 11.26 -3.14
CA LEU A 147 -14.14 10.77 -4.08
C LEU A 147 -15.40 11.66 -3.97
N LYS A 148 -15.51 12.64 -4.88
CA LYS A 148 -16.59 13.64 -4.92
C LYS A 148 -17.91 13.17 -5.57
N THR A 149 -18.04 11.91 -5.98
CA THR A 149 -19.23 11.47 -6.73
C THR A 149 -20.08 10.44 -5.99
N SER A 150 -21.39 10.58 -6.17
CA SER A 150 -22.50 9.69 -5.78
C SER A 150 -22.44 8.29 -6.43
N ALA A 151 -21.24 7.79 -6.72
CA ALA A 151 -21.03 6.44 -7.24
C ALA A 151 -21.40 5.44 -6.13
N PRO A 152 -22.19 4.40 -6.44
CA PRO A 152 -22.71 3.48 -5.43
C PRO A 152 -21.55 2.79 -4.75
N THR A 153 -21.37 3.02 -3.44
CA THR A 153 -20.65 2.14 -2.51
C THR A 153 -19.34 1.55 -3.06
N GLY A 154 -18.57 2.37 -3.79
CA GLY A 154 -17.42 1.91 -4.56
C GLY A 154 -16.23 1.68 -3.65
N ASN A 155 -15.75 0.43 -3.63
CA ASN A 155 -14.61 -0.04 -2.85
C ASN A 155 -13.40 0.92 -2.89
N ILE A 156 -13.27 1.79 -1.90
CA ILE A 156 -12.07 2.60 -1.66
C ILE A 156 -11.06 1.68 -1.01
N LEU A 157 -9.82 1.69 -1.47
CA LEU A 157 -8.74 0.96 -0.82
C LEU A 157 -7.70 1.93 -0.28
N MET A 158 -7.08 1.54 0.83
CA MET A 158 -5.85 2.13 1.34
C MET A 158 -4.84 1.02 1.62
N GLN A 159 -3.57 1.26 1.31
CA GLN A 159 -2.49 0.34 1.63
C GLN A 159 -1.92 0.62 3.02
N LEU A 160 -1.69 -0.46 3.76
CA LEU A 160 -1.17 -0.49 5.13
C LEU A 160 0.01 -1.46 5.22
N LYS A 161 1.05 -1.09 5.95
CA LYS A 161 2.12 -2.00 6.40
C LYS A 161 1.97 -2.22 7.90
N LEU A 162 2.02 -3.48 8.32
CA LEU A 162 1.76 -3.81 9.72
C LEU A 162 2.91 -3.39 10.61
N THR A 163 4.16 -3.41 10.12
CA THR A 163 5.31 -3.00 10.92
C THR A 163 5.33 -1.52 11.31
N ALA A 164 4.48 -0.69 10.70
CA ALA A 164 4.23 0.66 11.20
C ALA A 164 3.30 0.71 12.43
N LEU A 165 2.62 -0.40 12.75
CA LEU A 165 1.73 -0.59 13.89
C LEU A 165 2.11 -1.82 14.73
N THR A 166 3.30 -2.39 14.57
CA THR A 166 3.82 -3.44 15.46
C THR A 166 5.31 -3.58 15.22
N SER A 167 6.09 -3.82 16.27
CA SER A 167 7.53 -3.98 16.07
C SER A 167 7.88 -5.23 15.27
N THR A 168 8.85 -5.10 14.38
CA THR A 168 9.53 -6.18 13.67
C THR A 168 10.10 -7.21 14.65
N TRP A 169 10.61 -6.76 15.80
CA TRP A 169 11.09 -7.64 16.86
C TRP A 169 9.99 -8.55 17.41
N LEU A 170 8.83 -7.99 17.77
CA LEU A 170 7.69 -8.81 18.21
C LEU A 170 7.25 -9.78 17.10
N CYS A 171 7.17 -9.31 15.86
CA CYS A 171 6.83 -10.16 14.71
C CYS A 171 7.81 -11.34 14.55
N LYS A 172 9.13 -11.13 14.69
CA LYS A 172 10.13 -12.21 14.65
C LYS A 172 9.93 -13.22 15.78
N VAL A 173 9.64 -12.75 16.99
CA VAL A 173 9.39 -13.63 18.15
C VAL A 173 8.12 -14.43 17.94
N LEU A 174 7.02 -13.79 17.51
CA LEU A 174 5.77 -14.45 17.17
C LEU A 174 5.95 -15.51 16.07
N THR A 175 6.66 -15.18 14.99
CA THR A 175 7.00 -16.14 13.92
C THR A 175 7.74 -17.36 14.49
N SER A 176 8.71 -17.12 15.39
CA SER A 176 9.45 -18.20 16.05
C SER A 176 8.58 -19.04 16.98
N CYS A 177 7.56 -18.45 17.59
CA CYS A 177 6.58 -19.17 18.42
C CYS A 177 5.64 -20.03 17.58
N ILE A 178 5.13 -19.51 16.46
CA ILE A 178 4.19 -20.22 15.57
C ILE A 178 4.76 -21.55 15.10
N GLY A 179 6.08 -21.63 14.89
CA GLY A 179 6.76 -22.87 14.50
C GLY A 179 6.92 -23.93 15.60
N ARG A 180 6.51 -23.67 16.85
CA ARG A 180 6.68 -24.61 17.98
C ARG A 180 5.50 -25.58 18.12
N PRO A 181 5.73 -26.85 18.50
CA PRO A 181 4.66 -27.79 18.82
C PRO A 181 3.76 -27.23 19.95
N GLY A 182 2.45 -27.20 19.73
CA GLY A 182 1.46 -26.70 20.71
C GLY A 182 1.13 -25.20 20.60
N ALA A 183 1.88 -24.43 19.80
CA ALA A 183 1.64 -22.99 19.62
C ALA A 183 0.27 -22.66 18.99
N SER A 184 -0.30 -23.59 18.21
CA SER A 184 -1.55 -23.39 17.47
C SER A 184 -2.77 -23.11 18.37
N SER A 185 -2.73 -23.48 19.65
CA SER A 185 -3.82 -23.20 20.61
C SER A 185 -3.69 -21.83 21.29
N GLU A 186 -2.48 -21.28 21.39
CA GLU A 186 -2.25 -19.95 21.99
C GLU A 186 -2.26 -18.82 20.97
N LEU A 187 -1.68 -19.08 19.79
CA LEU A 187 -1.53 -18.13 18.70
C LEU A 187 -2.46 -18.50 17.54
N SER A 188 -3.76 -18.55 17.82
CA SER A 188 -4.78 -18.76 16.80
C SER A 188 -5.41 -17.43 16.36
N PRO A 189 -5.83 -17.31 15.08
CA PRO A 189 -6.55 -16.13 14.59
C PRO A 189 -7.78 -15.77 15.45
N GLU A 190 -8.51 -16.78 15.96
CA GLU A 190 -9.72 -16.61 16.77
C GLU A 190 -9.42 -15.98 18.13
N ARG A 191 -8.34 -16.42 18.80
CA ARG A 191 -7.93 -15.85 20.09
C ARG A 191 -7.47 -14.41 19.97
N LEU A 192 -6.71 -14.10 18.91
CA LEU A 192 -6.31 -12.73 18.63
C LEU A 192 -7.51 -11.83 18.31
N ALA A 193 -8.47 -12.34 17.55
CA ALA A 193 -9.73 -11.66 17.26
C ALA A 193 -10.54 -11.38 18.53
N GLU A 194 -10.66 -12.35 19.44
CA GLU A 194 -11.36 -12.18 20.73
C GLU A 194 -10.63 -11.15 21.64
N ALA A 195 -9.30 -11.17 21.65
CA ALA A 195 -8.50 -10.21 22.41
C ALA A 195 -8.71 -8.77 21.92
N MET A 196 -8.82 -8.57 20.59
CA MET A 196 -9.20 -7.28 20.01
C MET A 196 -10.59 -6.87 20.50
N ASP A 197 -11.62 -7.72 20.37
CA ASP A 197 -12.99 -7.33 20.72
C ASP A 197 -13.20 -7.02 22.20
N SER A 198 -12.66 -7.88 23.06
CA SER A 198 -12.89 -7.79 24.50
C SER A 198 -11.96 -6.80 25.20
N GLY A 199 -10.87 -6.40 24.55
CA GLY A 199 -9.80 -5.60 25.15
C GLY A 199 -9.09 -6.29 26.32
N ARG A 200 -9.37 -7.58 26.57
CA ARG A 200 -8.77 -8.36 27.65
C ARG A 200 -7.31 -8.67 27.33
N ASP A 201 -6.50 -8.73 28.39
CA ASP A 201 -5.07 -9.04 28.26
C ASP A 201 -4.88 -10.44 27.68
N LEU A 202 -4.30 -10.49 26.48
CA LEU A 202 -3.82 -11.73 25.89
C LEU A 202 -2.46 -12.09 26.49
N GLN A 203 -2.39 -13.24 27.14
CA GLN A 203 -1.13 -13.82 27.59
C GLN A 203 -0.74 -14.98 26.68
N VAL A 204 0.39 -14.82 26.00
CA VAL A 204 1.04 -15.85 25.21
C VAL A 204 2.27 -16.33 25.98
N SER A 205 2.36 -17.63 26.24
CA SER A 205 3.40 -18.22 27.10
C SER A 205 4.81 -18.05 26.54
N CYS A 206 4.93 -17.97 25.21
CA CYS A 206 6.22 -17.80 24.54
C CYS A 206 6.74 -16.35 24.55
N LEU A 207 5.95 -15.41 25.08
CA LEU A 207 6.25 -13.99 25.15
C LEU A 207 6.54 -13.56 26.59
N SER A 208 7.48 -12.62 26.75
CA SER A 208 7.70 -11.92 28.01
C SER A 208 6.54 -10.99 28.35
N THR A 209 6.45 -10.53 29.60
CA THR A 209 5.43 -9.55 30.02
C THR A 209 5.44 -8.28 29.16
N GLU A 210 6.63 -7.79 28.78
CA GLU A 210 6.77 -6.64 27.90
C GLU A 210 6.26 -6.92 26.49
N GLN A 211 6.58 -8.11 25.95
CA GLN A 211 6.12 -8.56 24.63
C GLN A 211 4.60 -8.74 24.59
N ASN A 212 4.00 -9.33 25.62
CA ASN A 212 2.55 -9.45 25.72
C ASN A 212 1.88 -8.06 25.81
N ARG A 213 2.46 -7.12 26.56
CA ARG A 213 1.94 -5.74 26.61
C ARG A 213 2.04 -5.05 25.24
N HIS A 214 3.17 -5.19 24.55
CA HIS A 214 3.34 -4.64 23.21
C HIS A 214 2.41 -5.30 22.19
N LEU A 215 2.18 -6.61 22.29
CA LEU A 215 1.21 -7.34 21.46
C LEU A 215 -0.19 -6.79 21.68
N GLN A 216 -0.63 -6.62 22.93
CA GLN A 216 -1.94 -6.05 23.25
C GLN A 216 -2.10 -4.63 22.68
N ALA A 217 -1.09 -3.78 22.83
CA ALA A 217 -1.08 -2.44 22.25
C ALA A 217 -1.17 -2.49 20.71
N SER A 218 -0.44 -3.40 20.06
CA SER A 218 -0.48 -3.59 18.61
C SER A 218 -1.85 -4.10 18.13
N LEU A 219 -2.47 -5.06 18.82
CA LEU A 219 -3.82 -5.53 18.51
C LEU A 219 -4.85 -4.38 18.62
N SER A 220 -4.76 -3.55 19.67
CA SER A 220 -5.60 -2.37 19.85
C SER A 220 -5.42 -1.36 18.71
N ARG A 221 -4.18 -1.05 18.31
CA ARG A 221 -3.90 -0.14 17.19
C ARG A 221 -4.45 -0.68 15.86
N LEU A 222 -4.29 -1.97 15.60
CA LEU A 222 -4.81 -2.64 14.40
C LEU A 222 -6.34 -2.62 14.36
N GLN A 223 -6.99 -2.96 15.47
CA GLN A 223 -8.44 -2.91 15.57
C GLN A 223 -8.98 -1.50 15.32
N ARG A 224 -8.37 -0.47 15.93
CA ARG A 224 -8.78 0.94 15.76
C ARG A 224 -8.69 1.38 14.30
N VAL A 225 -7.62 1.03 13.58
CA VAL A 225 -7.51 1.42 12.16
C VAL A 225 -8.54 0.70 11.29
N VAL A 226 -8.82 -0.59 11.53
CA VAL A 226 -9.83 -1.32 10.73
C VAL A 226 -11.24 -0.84 11.04
N GLN A 227 -11.57 -0.60 12.31
CA GLN A 227 -12.86 -0.02 12.72
C GLN A 227 -13.10 1.34 12.05
N HIS A 228 -12.11 2.22 12.09
CA HIS A 228 -12.22 3.54 11.48
C HIS A 228 -12.32 3.45 9.95
N ALA A 229 -11.54 2.57 9.32
CA ALA A 229 -11.60 2.32 7.88
C ALA A 229 -12.98 1.81 7.45
N GLN A 230 -13.54 0.84 8.17
CA GLN A 230 -14.89 0.31 7.92
C GLN A 230 -15.96 1.41 8.06
N ALA A 231 -15.90 2.22 9.12
CA ALA A 231 -16.81 3.36 9.33
C ALA A 231 -16.73 4.42 8.22
N GLN A 232 -15.55 4.59 7.60
CA GLN A 232 -15.33 5.50 6.47
C GLN A 232 -15.53 4.82 5.10
N HIS A 233 -15.97 3.56 5.06
CA HIS A 233 -16.11 2.75 3.85
C HIS A 233 -14.81 2.63 3.03
N VAL A 234 -13.68 2.50 3.72
CA VAL A 234 -12.35 2.26 3.16
C VAL A 234 -11.91 0.85 3.53
N ARG A 235 -11.54 0.05 2.52
CA ARG A 235 -10.98 -1.29 2.68
C ARG A 235 -9.46 -1.18 2.84
N LEU A 236 -8.89 -2.01 3.71
CA LEU A 236 -7.46 -2.00 4.03
C LEU A 236 -6.75 -3.12 3.29
N LEU A 237 -5.69 -2.75 2.58
CA LEU A 237 -4.81 -3.65 1.88
C LEU A 237 -3.50 -3.78 2.64
N VAL A 238 -3.32 -4.93 3.29
CA VAL A 238 -2.12 -5.21 4.07
C VAL A 238 -1.02 -5.72 3.15
N ASP A 239 0.11 -5.02 3.15
CA ASP A 239 1.29 -5.40 2.40
C ASP A 239 2.02 -6.58 3.06
N ALA A 240 2.60 -7.43 2.23
CA ALA A 240 3.57 -8.42 2.65
C ALA A 240 4.95 -7.78 2.73
N GLU A 241 5.72 -8.18 3.72
CA GLU A 241 7.01 -7.58 4.06
C GLU A 241 8.10 -8.66 3.94
N TYR A 242 8.98 -8.78 4.93
CA TYR A 242 10.07 -9.77 4.95
C TYR A 242 9.58 -11.16 5.35
N THR A 243 10.18 -12.23 4.80
CA THR A 243 9.79 -13.61 5.08
C THR A 243 9.88 -13.99 6.54
N SER A 244 10.84 -13.41 7.28
CA SER A 244 10.99 -13.59 8.73
C SER A 244 9.83 -13.03 9.57
N LEU A 245 9.05 -12.10 9.00
CA LEU A 245 7.90 -11.46 9.66
C LEU A 245 6.57 -12.03 9.17
N ASN A 246 6.52 -12.44 7.91
CA ASN A 246 5.28 -12.81 7.21
C ASN A 246 4.38 -13.82 7.95
N PRO A 247 4.89 -14.84 8.68
CA PRO A 247 4.02 -15.72 9.48
C PRO A 247 3.23 -14.98 10.57
N ALA A 248 3.90 -14.11 11.34
CA ALA A 248 3.23 -13.26 12.34
C ALA A 248 2.28 -12.26 11.68
N LEU A 249 2.71 -11.62 10.58
CA LEU A 249 1.85 -10.68 9.84
C LEU A 249 0.59 -11.37 9.31
N SER A 250 0.73 -12.55 8.71
CA SER A 250 -0.40 -13.33 8.18
C SER A 250 -1.36 -13.77 9.28
N LEU A 251 -0.84 -14.15 10.45
CA LEU A 251 -1.66 -14.46 11.63
C LEU A 251 -2.49 -13.24 12.09
N LEU A 252 -1.89 -12.06 12.16
CA LEU A 252 -2.59 -10.82 12.50
C LEU A 252 -3.65 -10.45 11.45
N VAL A 253 -3.34 -10.62 10.16
CA VAL A 253 -4.32 -10.40 9.07
C VAL A 253 -5.46 -11.39 9.14
N ALA A 254 -5.20 -12.66 9.43
CA ALA A 254 -6.24 -13.68 9.59
C ALA A 254 -7.17 -13.37 10.77
N ALA A 255 -6.63 -12.89 11.89
CA ALA A 255 -7.42 -12.45 13.04
C ALA A 255 -8.34 -11.27 12.69
N LEU A 256 -7.82 -10.29 11.95
CA LEU A 256 -8.62 -9.18 11.44
C LEU A 256 -9.68 -9.64 10.43
N ALA A 257 -9.35 -10.59 9.55
CA ALA A 257 -10.28 -11.14 8.57
C ALA A 257 -11.45 -11.89 9.24
N LEU A 258 -11.19 -12.69 10.29
CA LEU A 258 -12.25 -13.35 11.06
C LEU A 258 -13.27 -12.35 11.63
N ARG A 259 -12.79 -11.18 12.05
CA ARG A 259 -13.64 -10.13 12.61
C ARG A 259 -14.42 -9.36 11.56
N TRP A 260 -13.74 -8.98 10.47
CA TRP A 260 -14.22 -7.93 9.57
C TRP A 260 -14.62 -8.46 8.20
N ASN A 261 -14.18 -9.64 7.76
CA ASN A 261 -14.47 -10.14 6.42
C ASN A 261 -15.69 -11.07 6.32
N THR A 262 -16.54 -11.15 7.35
CA THR A 262 -17.74 -12.00 7.25
C THR A 262 -18.68 -11.54 6.12
N SER A 263 -19.50 -12.44 5.58
CA SER A 263 -20.48 -12.09 4.53
C SER A 263 -21.44 -10.97 4.97
N ARG A 264 -21.77 -10.91 6.28
CA ARG A 264 -22.63 -9.86 6.86
C ARG A 264 -22.05 -8.46 6.69
N GLU A 265 -20.72 -8.34 6.75
CA GLU A 265 -20.03 -7.06 6.65
C GLU A 265 -19.90 -6.56 5.20
N GLY A 266 -20.25 -7.37 4.18
CA GLY A 266 -20.02 -7.00 2.78
C GLY A 266 -18.52 -6.88 2.44
N GLY A 267 -17.70 -7.72 3.10
CA GLY A 267 -16.25 -7.81 2.95
C GLY A 267 -15.77 -8.12 1.52
N PRO A 268 -14.44 -8.26 1.30
CA PRO A 268 -13.36 -8.23 2.28
C PRO A 268 -12.97 -6.80 2.66
N TRP A 269 -12.99 -6.50 3.96
CA TRP A 269 -12.51 -5.23 4.51
C TRP A 269 -11.01 -5.23 4.70
N VAL A 270 -10.42 -6.39 4.99
CA VAL A 270 -8.99 -6.58 5.15
C VAL A 270 -8.49 -7.54 4.08
N TRP A 271 -7.53 -7.07 3.28
CA TRP A 271 -6.92 -7.83 2.20
C TRP A 271 -5.50 -8.21 2.58
N ASN A 272 -5.05 -9.37 2.12
CA ASN A 272 -3.68 -9.84 2.30
C ASN A 272 -2.90 -9.79 0.98
N THR A 273 -1.57 -9.63 1.06
CA THR A 273 -0.68 -9.61 -0.10
C THR A 273 0.12 -10.90 -0.20
N TYR A 274 0.18 -11.49 -1.40
CA TYR A 274 0.90 -12.73 -1.67
C TYR A 274 2.04 -12.48 -2.66
N GLN A 275 3.27 -12.83 -2.25
CA GLN A 275 4.50 -12.58 -3.01
C GLN A 275 4.90 -13.81 -3.82
N ALA A 276 4.60 -13.84 -5.12
CA ALA A 276 4.80 -15.00 -5.98
C ALA A 276 6.27 -15.42 -6.18
N TYR A 277 7.23 -14.55 -5.85
CA TYR A 277 8.65 -14.87 -5.85
C TYR A 277 9.08 -15.83 -4.73
N LEU A 278 8.21 -16.17 -3.77
CA LEU A 278 8.50 -17.18 -2.75
C LEU A 278 8.07 -18.56 -3.26
N LYS A 279 8.83 -19.59 -2.90
CA LYS A 279 8.58 -20.98 -3.31
C LYS A 279 7.26 -21.54 -2.79
N ASP A 280 6.81 -21.09 -1.62
CA ASP A 280 5.64 -21.60 -0.91
C ASP A 280 4.33 -20.84 -1.22
N THR A 281 4.40 -19.69 -1.88
CA THR A 281 3.25 -18.78 -2.05
C THR A 281 2.06 -19.44 -2.72
N HIS A 282 2.26 -20.30 -3.72
CA HIS A 282 1.15 -20.98 -4.39
C HIS A 282 0.38 -21.90 -3.43
N GLU A 283 1.09 -22.64 -2.58
CA GLU A 283 0.49 -23.55 -1.62
C GLU A 283 -0.22 -22.77 -0.51
N ARG A 284 0.47 -21.76 0.06
CA ARG A 284 -0.10 -20.87 1.09
C ARG A 284 -1.37 -20.17 0.61
N LEU A 285 -1.35 -19.63 -0.61
CA LEU A 285 -2.51 -18.98 -1.22
C LEU A 285 -3.70 -19.92 -1.38
N ARG A 286 -3.46 -21.19 -1.76
CA ARG A 286 -4.52 -22.20 -1.82
C ARG A 286 -5.10 -22.47 -0.42
N GLN A 287 -4.24 -22.73 0.55
CA GLN A 287 -4.64 -23.05 1.92
C GLN A 287 -5.45 -21.93 2.57
N ASP A 288 -5.02 -20.68 2.39
CA ASP A 288 -5.72 -19.51 2.91
C ASP A 288 -7.08 -19.29 2.23
N ALA A 289 -7.17 -19.51 0.91
CA ALA A 289 -8.43 -19.44 0.18
C ALA A 289 -9.44 -20.51 0.69
N GLU A 290 -8.99 -21.75 0.85
CA GLU A 290 -9.82 -22.83 1.39
C GLU A 290 -10.20 -22.58 2.86
N ALA A 291 -9.29 -22.02 3.65
CA ALA A 291 -9.58 -21.66 5.04
C ALA A 291 -10.63 -20.55 5.14
N ALA A 292 -10.54 -19.52 4.30
CA ALA A 292 -11.52 -18.45 4.22
C ALA A 292 -12.90 -18.98 3.78
N ASP A 293 -12.93 -19.87 2.78
CA ASP A 293 -14.17 -20.51 2.30
C ASP A 293 -14.83 -21.35 3.40
N ARG A 294 -14.06 -22.23 4.08
CA ARG A 294 -14.56 -23.01 5.22
C ARG A 294 -15.08 -22.15 6.37
N ALA A 295 -14.48 -20.99 6.59
CA ALA A 295 -14.89 -20.04 7.62
C ALA A 295 -16.02 -19.10 7.18
N GLY A 296 -16.48 -19.17 5.93
CA GLY A 296 -17.50 -18.25 5.39
C GLY A 296 -17.04 -16.79 5.32
N LEU A 297 -15.74 -16.55 5.14
CA LEU A 297 -15.14 -15.23 5.09
C LEU A 297 -14.90 -14.80 3.63
N ALA A 298 -15.13 -13.52 3.35
CA ALA A 298 -14.72 -12.91 2.10
C ALA A 298 -13.19 -12.84 2.04
N PHE A 299 -12.60 -13.35 0.96
CA PHE A 299 -11.16 -13.48 0.80
C PHE A 299 -10.63 -12.41 -0.16
N GLY A 300 -9.84 -11.47 0.35
CA GLY A 300 -9.22 -10.39 -0.44
C GLY A 300 -7.72 -10.61 -0.65
N VAL A 301 -7.30 -10.69 -1.91
CA VAL A 301 -5.93 -11.01 -2.32
C VAL A 301 -5.33 -9.91 -3.19
N LYS A 302 -4.14 -9.41 -2.81
CA LYS A 302 -3.24 -8.69 -3.72
C LYS A 302 -2.10 -9.61 -4.14
N LEU A 303 -2.02 -9.94 -5.42
CA LEU A 303 -0.98 -10.80 -5.96
C LEU A 303 0.15 -9.95 -6.58
N VAL A 304 1.34 -10.04 -5.98
CA VAL A 304 2.57 -9.36 -6.44
C VAL A 304 3.66 -10.38 -6.78
N ARG A 305 4.73 -9.96 -7.47
CA ARG A 305 5.97 -10.76 -7.54
C ARG A 305 6.67 -10.75 -6.18
N GLY A 306 7.09 -9.58 -5.71
CA GLY A 306 7.83 -9.40 -4.47
C GLY A 306 8.73 -8.16 -4.55
N ALA A 307 9.12 -7.61 -3.42
CA ALA A 307 9.92 -6.37 -3.35
C ALA A 307 11.26 -6.52 -2.60
N TYR A 308 11.49 -7.65 -1.92
CA TYR A 308 12.62 -7.82 -1.00
C TYR A 308 13.64 -8.88 -1.49
N LEU A 309 13.66 -9.23 -2.79
CA LEU A 309 14.39 -10.40 -3.33
C LEU A 309 15.86 -10.46 -2.93
N ASP A 310 16.57 -9.35 -3.09
CA ASP A 310 18.01 -9.29 -2.79
C ASP A 310 18.27 -9.41 -1.28
N MET A 311 17.42 -8.76 -0.47
CA MET A 311 17.50 -8.83 1.00
C MET A 311 17.23 -10.26 1.49
N GLU A 312 16.22 -10.95 0.94
CA GLU A 312 15.91 -12.34 1.30
C GLU A 312 17.05 -13.30 0.96
N ARG A 313 17.67 -13.13 -0.21
CA ARG A 313 18.81 -13.94 -0.65
C ARG A 313 20.04 -13.71 0.20
N GLU A 314 20.34 -12.46 0.51
CA GLU A 314 21.48 -12.11 1.36
C GLU A 314 21.28 -12.63 2.79
N MET A 315 20.07 -12.50 3.34
CA MET A 315 19.75 -13.05 4.66
C MET A 315 19.87 -14.58 4.70
N ALA A 316 19.39 -15.29 3.68
CA ALA A 316 19.54 -16.74 3.59
C ALA A 316 21.02 -17.16 3.54
N ARG A 317 21.84 -16.42 2.78
CA ARG A 317 23.29 -16.63 2.70
C ARG A 317 23.98 -16.41 4.05
N LEU A 318 23.67 -15.31 4.73
CA LEU A 318 24.26 -14.97 6.03
C LEU A 318 23.88 -15.97 7.13
N GLN A 319 22.65 -16.50 7.09
CA GLN A 319 22.17 -17.48 8.07
C GLN A 319 22.52 -18.93 7.71
N GLY A 320 23.07 -19.18 6.51
CA GLY A 320 23.30 -20.53 6.00
C GLY A 320 22.01 -21.34 5.81
N THR A 321 20.89 -20.66 5.59
CA THR A 321 19.57 -21.28 5.39
C THR A 321 19.23 -21.41 3.90
N LYS A 322 18.21 -22.20 3.58
CA LYS A 322 17.75 -22.35 2.20
C LYS A 322 17.06 -21.07 1.73
N ASP A 323 17.48 -20.55 0.58
CA ASP A 323 16.83 -19.42 -0.09
C ASP A 323 15.32 -19.68 -0.29
N PRO A 324 14.42 -18.89 0.32
CA PRO A 324 12.98 -19.07 0.21
C PRO A 324 12.44 -18.62 -1.16
N THR A 325 13.24 -17.90 -1.94
CA THR A 325 12.85 -17.27 -3.20
C THR A 325 12.99 -18.22 -4.40
N GLN A 326 12.29 -17.92 -5.49
CA GLN A 326 12.45 -18.60 -6.77
C GLN A 326 13.87 -18.39 -7.30
N PRO A 327 14.45 -19.41 -7.97
CA PRO A 327 15.87 -19.37 -8.37
C PRO A 327 16.19 -18.23 -9.33
N ASP A 328 15.27 -17.90 -10.23
CA ASP A 328 15.47 -16.90 -11.28
C ASP A 328 14.16 -16.16 -11.62
N TYR A 329 14.30 -15.18 -12.52
CA TYR A 329 13.21 -14.33 -13.00
C TYR A 329 12.09 -15.14 -13.67
N GLU A 330 12.44 -16.16 -14.46
CA GLU A 330 11.44 -16.97 -15.18
C GLU A 330 10.68 -17.89 -14.24
N ALA A 331 11.34 -18.49 -13.25
CA ALA A 331 10.70 -19.26 -12.20
C ALA A 331 9.75 -18.39 -11.37
N ALA A 332 10.12 -17.13 -11.07
CA ALA A 332 9.24 -16.17 -10.43
C ALA A 332 8.01 -15.82 -11.29
N ASN A 333 8.20 -15.65 -12.61
CA ASN A 333 7.09 -15.43 -13.54
C ASN A 333 6.15 -16.64 -13.61
N GLN A 334 6.68 -17.85 -13.72
CA GLN A 334 5.89 -19.08 -13.72
C GLN A 334 5.10 -19.24 -12.43
N SER A 335 5.73 -18.96 -11.28
CA SER A 335 5.06 -18.96 -9.97
C SER A 335 3.91 -17.94 -9.92
N TYR A 336 4.12 -16.73 -10.43
CA TYR A 336 3.07 -15.70 -10.53
C TYR A 336 1.91 -16.16 -11.41
N ARG A 337 2.20 -16.71 -12.61
CA ARG A 337 1.17 -17.23 -13.51
C ARG A 337 0.33 -18.32 -12.83
N ARG A 338 0.94 -19.28 -12.15
CA ARG A 338 0.21 -20.34 -11.42
C ARG A 338 -0.69 -19.75 -10.32
N CYS A 339 -0.18 -18.80 -9.53
CA CYS A 339 -0.97 -18.15 -8.47
C CYS A 339 -2.15 -17.36 -9.05
N LEU A 340 -1.94 -16.66 -10.18
CA LEU A 340 -2.98 -15.94 -10.89
C LEU A 340 -4.07 -16.89 -11.40
N GLU A 341 -3.69 -17.99 -12.02
CA GLU A 341 -4.65 -19.00 -12.52
C GLU A 341 -5.46 -19.65 -11.40
N LEU A 342 -4.81 -19.94 -10.27
CA LEU A 342 -5.48 -20.44 -9.06
C LEU A 342 -6.56 -19.45 -8.61
N MET A 343 -6.20 -18.18 -8.44
CA MET A 343 -7.14 -17.17 -7.93
C MET A 343 -8.24 -16.81 -8.91
N LEU A 344 -7.97 -16.76 -10.21
CA LEU A 344 -9.03 -16.58 -11.21
C LEU A 344 -10.05 -17.72 -11.17
N THR A 345 -9.59 -18.93 -10.87
CA THR A 345 -10.49 -20.09 -10.66
C THR A 345 -11.34 -19.88 -9.40
N TYR A 346 -10.75 -19.48 -8.27
CA TYR A 346 -11.51 -19.16 -7.05
C TYR A 346 -12.52 -18.03 -7.25
N VAL A 347 -12.13 -16.92 -7.88
CA VAL A 347 -13.02 -15.79 -8.18
C VAL A 347 -14.22 -16.26 -9.03
N SER A 348 -13.99 -17.16 -10.00
CA SER A 348 -15.07 -17.68 -10.83
C SER A 348 -16.06 -18.58 -10.07
N HIS A 349 -15.62 -19.27 -9.01
CA HIS A 349 -16.46 -20.16 -8.22
C HIS A 349 -17.12 -19.47 -7.03
N CYS A 350 -16.37 -18.65 -6.28
CA CYS A 350 -16.81 -18.02 -5.03
C CYS A 350 -17.51 -16.67 -5.27
N GLY A 351 -17.49 -16.13 -6.50
CA GLY A 351 -18.20 -14.90 -6.86
C GLY A 351 -17.80 -13.71 -5.99
N SER A 352 -18.77 -13.08 -5.32
CA SER A 352 -18.54 -11.91 -4.46
C SER A 352 -17.85 -12.23 -3.13
N MET A 353 -17.50 -13.48 -2.84
CA MET A 353 -16.77 -13.86 -1.64
C MET A 353 -15.26 -13.95 -1.87
N CYS A 354 -14.78 -13.84 -3.12
CA CYS A 354 -13.35 -13.86 -3.42
C CYS A 354 -13.00 -12.68 -4.30
N HIS A 355 -11.99 -11.91 -3.87
CA HIS A 355 -11.54 -10.73 -4.57
C HIS A 355 -10.04 -10.74 -4.84
N LEU A 356 -9.68 -10.39 -6.07
CA LEU A 356 -8.31 -10.38 -6.53
C LEU A 356 -7.90 -8.99 -7.01
N MET A 357 -6.70 -8.57 -6.63
CA MET A 357 -5.96 -7.47 -7.22
C MET A 357 -4.71 -8.03 -7.89
N VAL A 358 -4.64 -7.88 -9.21
CA VAL A 358 -3.47 -8.24 -10.02
C VAL A 358 -2.49 -7.07 -10.01
N ALA A 359 -1.41 -7.18 -9.25
CA ALA A 359 -0.40 -6.13 -9.14
C ALA A 359 0.87 -6.51 -9.94
N SER A 360 0.93 -6.07 -11.20
CA SER A 360 2.05 -6.34 -12.11
C SER A 360 2.23 -5.24 -13.15
N HIS A 361 3.49 -4.98 -13.53
CA HIS A 361 3.88 -4.18 -14.71
C HIS A 361 4.22 -5.03 -15.93
N ASN A 362 4.26 -6.35 -15.76
CA ASN A 362 4.62 -7.24 -16.84
C ASN A 362 3.41 -7.44 -17.76
N GLU A 363 3.59 -7.05 -19.02
CA GLU A 363 2.59 -7.10 -20.08
C GLU A 363 1.89 -8.45 -20.17
N GLU A 364 2.66 -9.54 -20.22
CA GLU A 364 2.13 -10.90 -20.33
C GLU A 364 1.23 -11.27 -19.15
N SER A 365 1.58 -10.83 -17.93
CA SER A 365 0.76 -11.07 -16.73
C SER A 365 -0.57 -10.32 -16.80
N VAL A 366 -0.55 -9.09 -17.31
CA VAL A 366 -1.74 -8.25 -17.53
C VAL A 366 -2.64 -8.85 -18.62
N HIS A 367 -2.02 -9.28 -19.71
CA HIS A 367 -2.72 -9.89 -20.83
C HIS A 367 -3.36 -11.22 -20.43
N GLN A 368 -2.69 -12.03 -19.61
CA GLN A 368 -3.26 -13.26 -19.06
C GLN A 368 -4.47 -13.00 -18.17
N ALA A 369 -4.39 -12.00 -17.28
CA ALA A 369 -5.51 -11.64 -16.39
C ALA A 369 -6.76 -11.22 -17.19
N THR A 370 -6.56 -10.43 -18.25
CA THR A 370 -7.63 -9.83 -19.06
C THR A 370 -8.24 -10.77 -20.09
N LYS A 371 -7.50 -11.78 -20.56
CA LYS A 371 -8.04 -12.81 -21.46
C LYS A 371 -9.06 -13.72 -20.78
N ARG A 372 -8.80 -14.05 -19.52
CA ARG A 372 -9.52 -15.14 -18.82
C ARG A 372 -10.66 -14.62 -17.96
N ALA A 373 -10.54 -13.40 -17.47
CA ALA A 373 -11.67 -12.64 -16.96
C ALA A 373 -12.14 -11.75 -18.11
N GLY A 374 -13.34 -11.96 -18.67
CA GLY A 374 -13.91 -11.09 -19.72
C GLY A 374 -14.08 -9.61 -19.29
N TRP A 375 -13.59 -9.28 -18.10
CA TRP A 375 -13.54 -8.01 -17.40
C TRP A 375 -12.37 -8.13 -16.40
N LEU A 376 -11.41 -7.19 -16.36
CA LEU A 376 -10.50 -6.83 -15.22
C LEU A 376 -8.96 -6.81 -15.39
N CYS A 377 -8.35 -5.68 -15.00
CA CYS A 377 -6.90 -5.46 -14.79
C CYS A 377 -6.49 -4.16 -14.03
N CYS A 378 -6.11 -4.22 -12.76
CA CYS A 378 -5.28 -3.13 -12.19
C CYS A 378 -3.94 -3.00 -12.91
N ILE A 379 -3.56 -1.78 -13.29
CA ILE A 379 -2.15 -1.43 -13.52
C ILE A 379 -1.70 -0.71 -12.26
N GLN A 380 -0.96 -1.39 -11.40
CA GLN A 380 -0.26 -0.72 -10.29
C GLN A 380 0.86 0.10 -10.91
N VAL A 381 1.10 1.35 -10.52
CA VAL A 381 2.34 2.09 -10.82
C VAL A 381 3.08 2.26 -9.50
N HIS A 382 4.35 1.85 -9.44
CA HIS A 382 5.11 1.85 -8.18
C HIS A 382 5.72 3.21 -7.89
N PRO A 383 5.74 3.62 -6.61
CA PRO A 383 6.62 4.63 -6.07
C PRO A 383 7.75 4.02 -5.23
N LEU A 384 8.97 4.50 -5.46
CA LEU A 384 10.19 4.22 -4.69
C LEU A 384 10.34 5.26 -3.57
N TRP A 385 10.76 4.82 -2.38
CA TRP A 385 10.94 5.63 -1.16
C TRP A 385 12.38 6.12 -1.00
N LEU A 386 12.56 7.34 -0.48
CA LEU A 386 13.75 7.83 0.24
C LEU A 386 13.27 8.86 1.29
N PRO A 387 13.81 8.91 2.53
CA PRO A 387 13.29 9.77 3.60
C PRO A 387 14.05 11.10 3.73
N GLY A 388 13.36 12.14 4.20
CA GLY A 388 14.00 13.29 4.84
C GLY A 388 13.01 14.36 5.28
N GLY A 389 13.17 14.84 6.51
CA GLY A 389 12.20 15.67 7.22
C GLY A 389 12.25 17.17 6.97
N GLY A 390 11.35 17.84 7.69
CA GLY A 390 11.30 19.29 7.92
C GLY A 390 10.20 19.58 8.96
N ASP A 391 10.52 20.36 10.00
CA ASP A 391 9.56 20.90 10.97
C ASP A 391 8.57 21.87 10.28
N PRO A 392 7.27 21.90 10.67
CA PRO A 392 6.45 23.09 10.45
C PRO A 392 6.88 24.21 11.40
N LEU A 393 7.02 25.43 10.87
CA LEU A 393 7.12 26.65 11.69
C LEU A 393 5.90 26.76 12.62
N PRO A 394 6.04 27.36 13.82
CA PRO A 394 4.90 27.60 14.69
C PRO A 394 3.95 28.64 14.07
N ASP A 395 2.66 28.35 14.09
CA ASP A 395 1.62 29.37 13.96
C ASP A 395 1.73 30.35 15.13
N PRO A 396 1.64 31.67 14.89
CA PRO A 396 1.56 32.64 15.97
C PRO A 396 0.15 32.61 16.57
N GLU A 397 0.00 32.02 17.76
CA GLU A 397 -1.08 32.44 18.67
C GLU A 397 -0.75 33.87 19.17
N GLY A 398 -1.75 34.75 19.08
CA GLY A 398 -1.68 36.14 19.54
C GLY A 398 -1.44 36.27 21.06
N PRO A 399 -1.37 37.51 21.56
CA PRO A 399 -2.62 38.18 21.92
C PRO A 399 -2.62 39.69 21.67
N GLY A 400 -3.81 40.25 21.41
CA GLY A 400 -4.02 41.70 21.45
C GLY A 400 -5.16 42.20 20.59
N GLU A 401 -6.39 42.14 21.10
CA GLU A 401 -7.30 43.30 20.99
C GLU A 401 -6.89 44.31 22.09
N PRO A 402 -7.20 45.62 22.02
CA PRO A 402 -8.26 46.26 21.22
C PRO A 402 -7.82 47.51 20.43
N GLU A 403 -8.60 47.94 19.44
CA GLU A 403 -9.23 49.28 19.39
C GLU A 403 -9.89 49.60 18.04
N CYS A 404 -11.05 50.25 18.14
CA CYS A 404 -11.86 50.82 17.09
C CYS A 404 -11.12 51.83 16.20
N ALA A 405 -11.35 51.79 14.89
CA ALA A 405 -11.57 53.00 14.11
C ALA A 405 -12.30 52.67 12.79
N ALA A 406 -13.35 53.46 12.54
CA ALA A 406 -14.18 53.44 11.35
C ALA A 406 -13.43 53.88 10.07
N TRP A 407 -14.21 53.96 8.98
CA TRP A 407 -14.04 54.70 7.71
C TRP A 407 -13.98 53.78 6.47
N GLY A 408 -15.10 53.72 5.74
CA GLY A 408 -15.10 53.53 4.27
C GLY A 408 -15.07 54.89 3.56
N PRO A 409 -15.46 55.02 2.28
CA PRO A 409 -15.55 54.04 1.19
C PRO A 409 -14.83 54.55 -0.10
N GLN A 410 -15.07 53.89 -1.26
CA GLN A 410 -14.73 54.19 -2.68
C GLN A 410 -13.67 53.23 -3.28
N GLY A 411 -13.80 52.66 -4.48
CA GLY A 411 -14.80 52.74 -5.53
C GLY A 411 -14.33 51.94 -6.78
N MET A 412 -15.31 51.52 -7.59
CA MET A 412 -15.30 51.27 -9.05
C MET A 412 -14.23 50.38 -9.71
N GLY A 413 -14.70 49.46 -10.56
CA GLY A 413 -13.90 48.89 -11.65
C GLY A 413 -14.48 47.63 -12.29
N ALA A 414 -15.53 47.80 -13.11
CA ALA A 414 -16.12 46.74 -13.93
C ALA A 414 -15.24 46.36 -15.13
N ALA A 415 -15.27 45.08 -15.53
CA ALA A 415 -15.11 44.66 -16.92
C ALA A 415 -15.80 43.30 -17.16
N GLN A 416 -16.86 43.34 -17.96
CA GLN A 416 -17.63 42.23 -18.50
C GLN A 416 -17.18 41.87 -19.93
N SER A 417 -17.63 40.67 -20.36
CA SER A 417 -17.84 40.18 -21.73
C SER A 417 -16.63 39.52 -22.41
N ARG A 418 -16.75 38.36 -23.08
CA ARG A 418 -17.84 37.91 -23.97
C ARG A 418 -18.06 36.39 -23.98
N THR A 419 -19.34 36.03 -24.06
CA THR A 419 -19.99 34.85 -24.69
C THR A 419 -19.59 34.73 -26.18
N SER A 420 -19.66 33.62 -26.93
CA SER A 420 -20.61 32.52 -27.14
C SER A 420 -19.87 31.48 -28.03
N THR A 421 -20.24 30.21 -28.22
CA THR A 421 -21.50 29.71 -28.81
C THR A 421 -21.49 28.17 -28.79
N GLU A 422 -22.69 27.60 -28.73
CA GLU A 422 -23.07 26.19 -28.56
C GLU A 422 -22.73 25.26 -29.75
N ALA A 423 -22.56 23.97 -29.43
CA ALA A 423 -22.92 22.86 -30.31
C ALA A 423 -23.35 21.64 -29.46
N THR A 424 -24.64 21.62 -29.11
CA THR A 424 -25.58 20.50 -29.06
C THR A 424 -25.07 19.05 -28.92
N GLY A 425 -25.46 18.40 -27.82
CA GLY A 425 -26.37 17.23 -27.88
C GLY A 425 -25.78 15.81 -27.79
N ALA A 426 -25.67 15.27 -26.57
CA ALA A 426 -26.03 13.89 -26.22
C ALA A 426 -26.09 13.74 -24.68
N GLY A 427 -27.26 13.39 -24.14
CA GLY A 427 -27.50 13.14 -22.71
C GLY A 427 -26.89 11.83 -22.21
N PRO A 428 -26.97 11.55 -20.89
CA PRO A 428 -26.15 10.56 -20.22
C PRO A 428 -26.86 9.21 -20.18
N GLU A 429 -26.36 8.22 -20.91
CA GLU A 429 -26.77 6.82 -20.74
C GLU A 429 -25.55 5.90 -20.58
N GLY A 430 -25.58 5.07 -19.54
CA GLY A 430 -24.68 3.95 -19.36
C GLY A 430 -23.76 4.02 -18.15
N THR A 431 -24.32 4.09 -16.93
CA THR A 431 -23.57 3.72 -15.72
C THR A 431 -23.27 2.21 -15.79
N MET A 432 -22.05 1.85 -16.15
CA MET A 432 -21.62 0.46 -16.24
C MET A 432 -21.45 -0.10 -14.82
N LEU A 433 -22.41 -0.92 -14.38
CA LEU A 433 -22.38 -1.64 -13.11
C LEU A 433 -21.25 -2.68 -13.13
N ALA A 434 -20.27 -2.53 -12.23
CA ALA A 434 -19.16 -3.47 -12.06
C ALA A 434 -19.62 -4.76 -11.37
N HIS A 435 -19.13 -5.93 -11.81
CA HIS A 435 -19.31 -7.21 -11.12
C HIS A 435 -18.57 -7.18 -9.76
N PRO A 436 -19.13 -7.73 -8.66
CA PRO A 436 -18.66 -7.48 -7.30
C PRO A 436 -17.27 -8.02 -6.92
N GLY A 437 -16.59 -8.82 -7.75
CA GLY A 437 -15.44 -9.64 -7.31
C GLY A 437 -14.02 -9.13 -7.62
N VAL A 438 -13.79 -8.04 -8.35
CA VAL A 438 -12.41 -7.65 -8.71
C VAL A 438 -12.32 -6.12 -8.84
N MET A 439 -11.22 -5.53 -8.38
CA MET A 439 -11.09 -4.07 -8.18
C MET A 439 -9.94 -3.48 -9.02
N TRP A 440 -10.02 -2.19 -9.33
CA TRP A 440 -9.05 -1.41 -10.11
C TRP A 440 -8.36 -0.36 -9.22
N SER A 441 -7.03 -0.23 -9.22
CA SER A 441 -6.33 0.83 -8.48
C SER A 441 -4.88 1.13 -8.95
N ILE A 442 -4.46 2.40 -8.89
CA ILE A 442 -3.08 2.90 -9.05
C ILE A 442 -2.55 3.34 -7.68
N LYS A 443 -1.35 2.91 -7.28
CA LYS A 443 -0.75 3.37 -6.02
C LYS A 443 -0.28 4.82 -6.12
N VAL A 444 -0.73 5.65 -5.19
CA VAL A 444 -0.47 7.08 -5.12
C VAL A 444 -0.02 7.40 -3.69
N LEU A 445 1.23 7.83 -3.49
CA LEU A 445 1.75 8.14 -2.14
C LEU A 445 1.34 9.55 -1.70
N SER A 446 0.94 9.68 -0.44
CA SER A 446 0.75 10.96 0.26
C SER A 446 1.80 11.12 1.36
N TYR A 447 2.36 12.33 1.50
CA TYR A 447 3.26 12.70 2.59
C TYR A 447 2.49 13.16 3.84
N CYS A 448 3.06 12.96 5.04
CA CYS A 448 2.55 13.52 6.29
C CYS A 448 3.72 14.06 7.14
N PRO A 449 3.85 15.39 7.35
CA PRO A 449 5.03 16.01 7.97
C PRO A 449 5.27 15.69 9.46
N SER A 450 4.35 15.00 10.15
CA SER A 450 4.31 14.91 11.63
C SER A 450 4.91 13.63 12.24
N CYS A 451 5.67 12.85 11.47
CA CYS A 451 6.19 11.53 11.89
C CYS A 451 7.73 11.50 11.99
N TYR A 452 8.34 12.15 13.01
CA TYR A 452 9.57 11.76 13.78
C TYR A 452 10.25 12.98 14.48
N PRO A 453 10.93 12.83 15.65
CA PRO A 453 11.71 13.88 16.30
C PRO A 453 13.11 14.06 15.70
N ALA A 454 13.65 15.27 15.81
CA ALA A 454 14.94 15.71 15.30
C ALA A 454 16.16 14.88 15.79
N LEU A 455 16.99 14.45 14.84
CA LEU A 455 18.37 13.99 15.08
C LEU A 455 19.23 15.16 15.57
N LYS A 456 19.50 15.26 16.87
CA LYS A 456 20.64 16.04 17.39
C LYS A 456 21.91 15.19 17.25
N LEU A 457 22.74 15.50 16.25
CA LEU A 457 24.10 14.96 16.17
C LEU A 457 24.95 15.49 17.34
N PRO A 458 25.73 14.66 18.06
CA PRO A 458 26.64 15.13 19.09
C PRO A 458 27.83 15.91 18.49
N PRO A 459 28.40 16.89 19.21
CA PRO A 459 29.54 17.66 18.73
C PRO A 459 30.79 16.77 18.69
N TRP A 460 31.42 16.71 17.50
CA TRP A 460 32.68 16.03 17.25
C TRP A 460 33.78 16.55 18.20
N ARG A 461 34.20 15.73 19.17
CA ARG A 461 35.51 15.89 19.83
C ARG A 461 36.55 15.19 18.96
N ARG A 462 37.57 15.94 18.52
CA ARG A 462 38.81 15.38 17.98
C ARG A 462 39.52 14.60 19.09
N THR A 463 39.69 13.31 18.91
CA THR A 463 40.73 12.53 19.60
C THR A 463 41.73 12.07 18.56
N SER A 464 42.95 12.58 18.71
CA SER A 464 44.16 12.16 18.02
C SER A 464 44.41 10.68 18.28
N LEU A 465 44.55 9.89 17.21
CA LEU A 465 45.17 8.57 17.28
C LEU A 465 46.67 8.75 17.46
N ASP A 466 47.19 8.36 18.61
CA ASP A 466 48.60 8.01 18.76
C ASP A 466 48.80 6.56 18.31
N LEU A 467 49.68 6.39 17.33
CA LEU A 467 50.14 5.12 16.79
C LEU A 467 51.36 4.66 17.57
N THR A 468 51.23 3.57 18.33
CA THR A 468 52.37 2.73 18.70
C THR A 468 51.98 1.25 18.63
N GLN A 469 52.58 0.54 17.68
CA GLN A 469 52.75 -0.92 17.69
C GLN A 469 54.13 -1.27 18.32
N PRO A 470 54.57 -2.54 18.39
CA PRO A 470 54.05 -3.59 19.26
C PRO A 470 55.19 -4.28 20.06
N SER A 471 54.82 -5.07 21.06
CA SER A 471 55.55 -6.26 21.54
C SER A 471 54.60 -7.21 22.22
#